data_AF-A0A356X868-F1
#
_entry.id   AF-A0A356X868-F1
#
_cell.length_a   1.000
_cell.length_b   1.000
_cell.length_c   1.000
_cell.angle_alpha   90.00
_cell.angle_beta   90.00
_cell.angle_gamma   90.00
#
_symmetry.space_group_name_H-M   'P 1'
#
loop_
_entity.id
_entity.type
_entity.pdbx_description
1 polymer ?
#
loop_
_entity_poly.entity_id
_entity_poly.type
_entity_poly.pdbx_seq_one_letter_code
_entity_poly.pdbx_strand_id
1 'polypeptide(L)'
;EDSGLILNLVYNPVGAFLPGDQEQLKQQFKRELGRKHGIEFNDLFTITTLPISRFLNFLLMSGNLEDYMEKLITSFNPGAAQGVMCRNTISIGWDGRLFDCDFNQMLEMETDENTSQHIKDFDLASLNDREIKID
;
A
#
# COMPACT_ATOMS: atom_id res chain seq x y z
N GLU A 1 13.42 25.70 8.10
CA GLU A 1 14.68 24.96 7.92
C GLU A 1 15.54 25.07 9.20
N ASP A 2 16.47 24.14 9.48
CA ASP A 2 17.34 24.05 10.70
C ASP A 2 16.78 23.40 11.99
N SER A 3 15.58 22.82 11.99
CA SER A 3 15.13 22.01 13.14
C SER A 3 15.80 20.62 13.22
N GLY A 4 16.40 20.15 12.12
CA GLY A 4 16.83 18.76 11.95
C GLY A 4 15.67 17.76 11.81
N LEU A 5 14.42 18.21 11.88
CA LEU A 5 13.24 17.37 11.77
C LEU A 5 12.87 17.13 10.30
N ILE A 6 12.47 15.90 9.98
CA ILE A 6 12.06 15.48 8.64
C ILE A 6 10.54 15.34 8.62
N LEU A 7 9.90 16.03 7.67
CA LEU A 7 8.49 15.86 7.34
C LEU A 7 8.38 15.37 5.90
N ASN A 8 7.85 14.17 5.71
CA ASN A 8 7.53 13.62 4.40
C ASN A 8 6.02 13.50 4.25
N LEU A 9 5.53 13.76 3.04
CA LEU A 9 4.13 13.62 2.68
C LEU A 9 3.93 12.39 1.82
N VAL A 10 2.74 11.81 1.89
CA VAL A 10 2.32 10.71 1.01
C VAL A 10 1.11 11.18 0.20
N TYR A 11 1.20 11.05 -1.11
CA TYR A 11 0.10 11.29 -2.03
C TYR A 11 -0.48 9.95 -2.49
N ASN A 12 -1.73 9.72 -2.11
CA ASN A 12 -2.54 8.63 -2.61
C ASN A 12 -3.73 9.20 -3.41
N PRO A 13 -3.74 9.12 -4.74
CA PRO A 13 -4.78 9.73 -5.56
C PRO A 13 -6.17 9.12 -5.28
N VAL A 14 -7.20 9.96 -5.38
CA VAL A 14 -8.61 9.52 -5.30
C VAL A 14 -9.17 9.48 -6.73
N GLY A 15 -9.42 8.27 -7.25
CA GLY A 15 -10.02 8.06 -8.56
C GLY A 15 -9.34 6.95 -9.37
N ALA A 16 -9.88 6.65 -10.55
CA ALA A 16 -9.43 5.55 -11.42
C ALA A 16 -8.19 5.93 -12.28
N PHE A 17 -7.17 6.50 -11.64
CA PHE A 17 -5.90 6.86 -12.27
C PHE A 17 -4.72 6.58 -11.35
N LEU A 18 -3.56 6.36 -11.95
CA LEU A 18 -2.30 6.19 -11.23
C LEU A 18 -1.72 7.55 -10.84
N PRO A 19 -0.93 7.66 -9.77
CA PRO A 19 -0.26 8.90 -9.45
C PRO A 19 0.65 9.32 -10.61
N GLY A 20 0.76 10.64 -10.82
CA GLY A 20 1.73 11.21 -11.76
C GLY A 20 3.17 11.04 -11.27
N ASP A 21 4.10 11.63 -12.03
CA ASP A 21 5.52 11.65 -11.66
C ASP A 21 5.74 12.25 -10.26
N GLN A 22 6.44 11.51 -9.40
CA GLN A 22 6.60 11.86 -7.99
C GLN A 22 7.36 13.19 -7.82
N GLU A 23 8.40 13.43 -8.63
CA GLU A 23 9.20 14.65 -8.51
C GLU A 23 8.40 15.87 -8.97
N GLN A 24 7.67 15.76 -10.07
CA GLN A 24 6.76 16.81 -10.52
C GLN A 24 5.68 17.12 -9.46
N LEU A 25 5.05 16.10 -8.89
CA LEU A 25 4.06 16.27 -7.83
C LEU A 25 4.69 16.89 -6.57
N LYS A 26 5.91 16.49 -6.19
CA LYS A 26 6.65 17.08 -5.06
C LYS A 26 6.81 18.59 -5.24
N GLN A 27 7.28 19.03 -6.40
CA GLN A 27 7.48 20.45 -6.70
C GLN A 27 6.15 21.22 -6.69
N GLN A 28 5.08 20.63 -7.23
CA GLN A 28 3.75 21.24 -7.20
C GLN A 28 3.22 21.38 -5.76
N PHE A 29 3.34 20.34 -4.94
CA PHE A 29 2.92 20.36 -3.53
C PHE A 29 3.73 21.38 -2.72
N LYS A 30 5.06 21.42 -2.87
CA LYS A 30 5.91 22.42 -2.20
C LYS A 30 5.46 23.83 -2.53
N ARG A 31 5.20 24.12 -3.80
CA ARG A 31 4.72 25.44 -4.23
C ARG A 31 3.37 25.80 -3.66
N GLU A 32 2.36 24.93 -3.78
CA GLU A 32 1.00 25.27 -3.35
C GLU A 32 0.84 25.29 -1.82
N LEU A 33 1.44 24.33 -1.10
CA LEU A 33 1.39 24.27 0.36
C LEU A 33 2.20 25.41 1.00
N GLY A 34 3.37 25.73 0.44
CA GLY A 34 4.15 26.90 0.86
C GLY A 34 3.39 28.20 0.65
N ARG A 35 2.83 28.42 -0.56
CA ARG A 35 2.11 29.65 -0.90
C ARG A 35 0.81 29.85 -0.10
N LYS A 36 0.02 28.79 0.11
CA LYS A 36 -1.31 28.90 0.74
C LYS A 36 -1.29 28.75 2.26
N HIS A 37 -0.34 27.99 2.78
CA HIS A 37 -0.35 27.56 4.18
C HIS A 37 1.00 27.77 4.89
N GLY A 38 2.06 28.19 4.19
CA GLY A 38 3.40 28.32 4.77
C GLY A 38 3.99 26.98 5.18
N ILE A 39 3.53 25.87 4.60
CA ILE A 39 3.99 24.52 4.94
C ILE A 39 5.20 24.15 4.07
N GLU A 40 6.29 23.77 4.73
CA GLU A 40 7.49 23.19 4.13
C GLU A 40 7.59 21.71 4.49
N PHE A 41 8.10 20.89 3.57
CA PHE A 41 8.33 19.46 3.79
C PHE A 41 9.52 18.97 2.93
N ASN A 42 10.09 17.83 3.31
CA ASN A 42 11.28 17.25 2.70
C ASN A 42 10.95 16.55 1.39
N ASP A 43 10.20 15.44 1.44
CA ASP A 43 9.82 14.65 0.27
C ASP A 43 8.32 14.34 0.18
N LEU A 44 7.91 14.00 -1.05
CA LEU A 44 6.58 13.49 -1.37
C LEU A 44 6.75 12.07 -1.92
N PHE A 45 6.01 11.12 -1.36
CA PHE A 45 5.94 9.76 -1.87
C PHE A 45 4.58 9.53 -2.53
N THR A 46 4.58 8.99 -3.74
CA THR A 46 3.33 8.60 -4.40
C THR A 46 3.07 7.11 -4.16
N ILE A 47 1.83 6.79 -3.83
CA ILE A 47 1.37 5.40 -3.72
C ILE A 47 0.17 5.18 -4.62
N THR A 48 0.01 3.93 -5.08
CA THR A 48 -1.11 3.50 -5.90
C THR A 48 -2.14 2.82 -5.01
N THR A 49 -3.42 3.20 -5.13
CA THR A 49 -4.49 2.54 -4.38
C THR A 49 -4.83 1.19 -5.01
N LEU A 50 -4.75 0.10 -4.26
CA LEU A 50 -5.28 -1.19 -4.74
C LEU A 50 -6.81 -1.21 -4.67
N PRO A 51 -7.50 -1.84 -5.65
CA PRO A 51 -8.95 -1.87 -5.73
C PRO A 51 -9.54 -2.85 -4.72
N ILE A 52 -9.57 -2.47 -3.45
CA ILE A 52 -10.11 -3.25 -2.34
C ILE A 52 -11.24 -2.47 -1.66
N SER A 53 -12.25 -3.19 -1.15
CA SER A 53 -13.32 -2.65 -0.30
C SER A 53 -14.01 -1.40 -0.92
N ARG A 54 -13.98 -0.26 -0.25
CA ARG A 54 -14.63 0.98 -0.70
C ARG A 54 -14.16 1.45 -2.08
N PHE A 55 -12.87 1.31 -2.39
CA PHE A 55 -12.36 1.76 -3.68
C PHE A 55 -12.78 0.83 -4.81
N LEU A 56 -12.80 -0.49 -4.56
CA LEU A 56 -13.39 -1.48 -5.47
C LEU A 56 -14.85 -1.15 -5.78
N ASN A 57 -15.66 -0.87 -4.75
CA ASN A 57 -17.07 -0.49 -4.92
C ASN A 57 -17.22 0.77 -5.77
N PHE A 58 -16.37 1.79 -5.56
CA PHE A 58 -16.36 2.98 -6.38
C PHE A 58 -16.05 2.67 -7.86
N LEU A 59 -15.05 1.84 -8.13
CA LEU A 59 -14.66 1.45 -9.49
C LEU A 59 -15.79 0.66 -10.19
N LEU A 60 -16.44 -0.26 -9.48
CA LEU A 60 -17.59 -1.00 -9.98
C LEU A 60 -18.77 -0.08 -10.30
N MET A 61 -19.16 0.78 -9.35
CA MET A 61 -20.29 1.69 -9.53
C MET A 61 -20.07 2.73 -10.64
N SER A 62 -18.82 3.13 -10.85
CA SER A 62 -18.46 4.10 -11.89
C SER A 62 -18.12 3.46 -13.25
N GLY A 63 -18.09 2.12 -13.34
CA GLY A 63 -17.74 1.40 -14.56
C GLY A 63 -16.26 1.47 -14.96
N ASN A 64 -15.37 1.84 -14.03
CA ASN A 64 -13.95 2.04 -14.31
C ASN A 64 -13.05 0.87 -13.87
N LEU A 65 -13.61 -0.23 -13.37
CA LEU A 65 -12.80 -1.32 -12.80
C LEU A 65 -11.87 -1.95 -13.84
N GLU A 66 -12.39 -2.31 -15.01
CA GLU A 66 -11.60 -2.98 -16.06
C GLU A 66 -10.43 -2.11 -16.52
N ASP A 67 -10.71 -0.87 -16.93
CA ASP A 67 -9.69 0.10 -17.34
C ASP A 67 -8.64 0.36 -16.24
N TYR A 68 -9.08 0.38 -14.97
CA TYR A 68 -8.16 0.59 -13.86
C TYR A 68 -7.24 -0.62 -13.65
N MET A 69 -7.80 -1.84 -13.71
CA MET A 69 -7.02 -3.07 -13.63
C MET A 69 -6.01 -3.16 -14.78
N GLU A 70 -6.40 -2.81 -16.01
CA GLU A 70 -5.48 -2.78 -17.14
C GLU A 70 -4.32 -1.81 -16.91
N LYS A 71 -4.59 -0.61 -16.36
CA LYS A 71 -3.53 0.35 -15.99
C LYS A 71 -2.57 -0.22 -14.95
N LEU A 72 -3.08 -0.91 -13.93
CA LEU A 72 -2.25 -1.53 -12.90
C LEU A 72 -1.32 -2.60 -13.51
N ILE A 73 -1.86 -3.46 -14.37
CA ILE A 73 -1.11 -4.54 -15.02
C ILE A 73 -0.04 -3.97 -15.96
N THR A 74 -0.43 -3.03 -16.82
CA THR A 74 0.48 -2.43 -17.81
C THR A 74 1.55 -1.54 -17.18
N SER A 75 1.31 -1.02 -15.97
CA SER A 75 2.26 -0.22 -15.19
C SER A 75 2.98 -1.03 -14.11
N PHE A 76 2.92 -2.37 -14.17
CA PHE A 76 3.56 -3.24 -13.19
C PHE A 76 5.07 -2.99 -13.11
N ASN A 77 5.58 -2.85 -11.89
CA ASN A 77 6.99 -2.65 -11.60
C ASN A 77 7.57 -3.89 -10.92
N PRO A 78 8.31 -4.76 -11.65
CA PRO A 78 8.90 -5.97 -11.08
C PRO A 78 9.96 -5.68 -10.02
N GLY A 79 10.61 -4.51 -10.06
CA GLY A 79 11.55 -4.09 -9.04
C GLY A 79 10.86 -3.82 -7.71
N ALA A 80 9.69 -3.16 -7.73
CA ALA A 80 8.89 -2.92 -6.54
C ALA A 80 8.36 -4.23 -5.92
N ALA A 81 8.03 -5.22 -6.76
CA ALA A 81 7.53 -6.53 -6.32
C ALA A 81 8.51 -7.27 -5.38
N GLN A 82 9.82 -7.04 -5.51
CA GLN A 82 10.82 -7.68 -4.65
C GLN A 82 10.79 -7.15 -3.20
N GLY A 83 10.32 -5.91 -3.01
CA GLY A 83 10.27 -5.23 -1.72
C GLY A 83 8.88 -5.21 -1.08
N VAL A 84 7.90 -5.95 -1.61
CA VAL A 84 6.55 -5.94 -1.03
C VAL A 84 6.54 -6.56 0.37
N MET A 85 5.78 -5.93 1.26
CA MET A 85 5.73 -6.28 2.68
C MET A 85 5.36 -7.74 2.92
N CYS A 86 4.51 -8.33 2.05
CA CYS A 86 4.05 -9.70 2.18
C CYS A 86 5.19 -10.75 2.18
N ARG A 87 6.40 -10.38 1.71
CA ARG A 87 7.56 -11.28 1.64
C ARG A 87 8.35 -11.40 2.93
N ASN A 88 8.36 -10.36 3.76
CA ASN A 88 9.27 -10.26 4.91
C ASN A 88 8.60 -9.75 6.19
N THR A 89 7.34 -9.35 6.09
CA THR A 89 6.53 -8.86 7.20
C THR A 89 5.28 -9.76 7.30
N ILE A 90 4.66 -9.74 8.47
CA ILE A 90 3.33 -10.31 8.71
C ILE A 90 2.46 -9.19 9.28
N SER A 91 1.19 -9.15 8.89
CA SER A 91 0.21 -8.29 9.55
C SER A 91 -0.49 -9.07 10.66
N ILE A 92 -0.73 -8.40 11.79
CA ILE A 92 -1.37 -9.01 12.96
C ILE A 92 -2.71 -8.30 13.18
N GLY A 93 -3.78 -9.08 13.14
CA GLY A 93 -5.13 -8.64 13.47
C GLY A 93 -5.24 -8.18 14.92
N TRP A 94 -6.23 -7.34 15.20
CA TRP A 94 -6.53 -6.89 16.56
C TRP A 94 -6.91 -8.06 17.49
N ASP A 95 -7.40 -9.16 16.92
CA ASP A 95 -7.75 -10.41 17.59
C ASP A 95 -6.56 -11.39 17.70
N GLY A 96 -5.39 -11.03 17.15
CA GLY A 96 -4.18 -11.83 17.17
C GLY A 96 -3.99 -12.77 15.98
N ARG A 97 -4.91 -12.78 15.01
CA ARG A 97 -4.76 -13.56 13.77
C ARG A 97 -3.64 -13.03 12.88
N LEU A 98 -2.99 -13.92 12.14
CA LEU A 98 -1.84 -13.62 11.29
C LEU A 98 -2.24 -13.59 9.82
N PHE A 99 -1.74 -12.59 9.10
CA PHE A 99 -1.97 -12.37 7.68
C PHE A 99 -0.62 -12.12 7.00
N ASP A 100 -0.50 -12.50 5.72
CA ASP A 100 0.74 -12.29 4.97
C ASP A 100 1.14 -10.82 4.87
N CYS A 101 0.17 -9.92 4.74
CA CYS A 101 0.35 -8.47 4.79
C CYS A 101 -0.97 -7.76 5.07
N ASP A 102 -0.93 -6.42 5.09
CA ASP A 102 -2.10 -5.57 5.30
C ASP A 102 -3.19 -5.78 4.24
N PHE A 103 -2.81 -6.04 2.98
CA PHE A 103 -3.78 -6.37 1.92
C PHE A 103 -4.53 -7.68 2.22
N ASN A 104 -3.81 -8.74 2.57
CA ASN A 104 -4.43 -10.01 2.97
C ASN A 104 -5.33 -9.81 4.20
N GLN A 105 -4.93 -8.96 5.17
CA GLN A 105 -5.79 -8.60 6.30
C GLN A 105 -7.07 -7.88 5.86
N MET A 106 -7.00 -6.96 4.90
CA MET A 106 -8.19 -6.28 4.37
C MET A 106 -9.11 -7.21 3.59
N LEU A 107 -8.59 -8.32 3.08
CA LEU A 107 -9.34 -9.39 2.42
C LEU A 107 -9.76 -10.52 3.36
N GLU A 108 -9.44 -10.42 4.66
CA GLU A 108 -9.67 -11.46 5.67
C GLU A 108 -9.00 -12.81 5.30
N MET A 109 -7.86 -12.75 4.61
CA MET A 109 -7.08 -13.90 4.13
C MET A 109 -5.92 -14.20 5.09
N GLU A 110 -6.18 -15.02 6.11
CA GLU A 110 -5.16 -15.50 7.05
C GLU A 110 -4.00 -16.21 6.32
N THR A 111 -2.84 -16.29 6.99
CA THR A 111 -1.69 -17.09 6.54
C THR A 111 -2.09 -18.55 6.27
N ASP A 112 -1.27 -19.23 5.47
CA ASP A 112 -1.49 -20.63 5.10
C ASP A 112 -1.83 -21.52 6.31
N GLU A 113 -2.79 -22.43 6.14
CA GLU A 113 -3.33 -23.29 7.21
C GLU A 113 -2.28 -24.25 7.81
N ASN A 114 -1.20 -24.53 7.08
CA ASN A 114 -0.08 -25.34 7.56
C ASN A 114 0.92 -24.52 8.39
N THR A 115 0.64 -23.23 8.62
CA THR A 115 1.46 -22.32 9.42
C THR A 115 0.72 -21.78 10.63
N SER A 116 1.44 -21.06 11.48
CA SER A 116 0.82 -20.34 12.59
C SER A 116 -0.18 -19.32 12.06
N GLN A 117 -1.45 -19.43 12.47
CA GLN A 117 -2.51 -18.48 12.12
C GLN A 117 -2.83 -17.49 13.26
N HIS A 118 -2.23 -17.67 14.44
CA HIS A 118 -2.45 -16.78 15.58
C HIS A 118 -1.13 -16.53 16.31
N ILE A 119 -0.91 -15.29 16.77
CA ILE A 119 0.30 -14.87 17.48
C ILE A 119 0.62 -15.69 18.76
N LYS A 120 -0.36 -16.44 19.29
CA LYS A 120 -0.16 -17.28 20.49
C LYS A 120 0.62 -18.54 20.15
N ASP A 121 0.49 -19.01 18.91
CA ASP A 121 1.10 -20.22 18.38
C ASP A 121 2.25 -19.86 17.42
N PHE A 122 2.87 -18.69 17.61
CA PHE A 122 3.84 -18.12 16.67
C PHE A 122 5.02 -19.06 16.42
N ASP A 123 5.26 -19.37 15.15
CA ASP A 123 6.39 -20.17 14.69
C ASP A 123 7.11 -19.43 13.54
N LEU A 124 8.29 -18.88 13.86
CA LEU A 124 9.10 -18.14 12.90
C LEU A 124 9.60 -19.03 11.75
N ALA A 125 9.93 -20.30 12.01
CA ALA A 125 10.47 -21.18 10.99
C ALA A 125 9.40 -21.53 9.96
N SER A 126 8.21 -21.91 10.45
CA SER A 126 7.03 -22.16 9.61
C SER A 126 6.64 -20.92 8.80
N LEU A 127 6.62 -19.73 9.42
CA LEU A 127 6.25 -18.49 8.72
C LEU A 127 7.29 -18.04 7.69
N ASN A 128 8.58 -18.33 7.88
CA ASN A 128 9.61 -17.98 6.90
C ASN A 128 9.57 -18.88 5.65
N ASP A 129 9.07 -20.11 5.78
CA ASP A 129 8.96 -21.08 4.68
C ASP A 129 7.54 -21.12 4.06
N ARG A 130 6.66 -20.23 4.50
CA ARG A 130 5.26 -20.21 4.08
C ARG A 130 5.10 -19.80 2.62
N GLU A 131 4.07 -20.33 1.98
CA GLU A 131 3.55 -19.75 0.74
C GLU A 131 2.66 -18.55 1.07
N ILE A 132 2.90 -17.44 0.37
CA ILE A 132 2.06 -16.23 0.50
C ILE A 132 0.73 -16.50 -0.20
N LYS A 133 -0.37 -16.30 0.50
CA LYS A 133 -1.71 -16.55 -0.03
C LYS A 133 -2.09 -15.50 -1.08
N ILE A 134 -2.52 -15.99 -2.24
CA ILE A 134 -3.04 -15.20 -3.38
C ILE A 134 -4.48 -15.66 -3.68
N ASP A 135 -5.31 -14.79 -4.27
CA ASP A 135 -6.71 -15.11 -4.65
C ASP A 135 -6.84 -15.74 -6.04
#